data_AF-A0A5B8US92-F1
#
_entry.id   AF-A0A5B8US92-F1
#
_cell.length_a   1.000
_cell.length_b   1.000
_cell.length_c   1.000
_cell.angle_alpha   90.00
_cell.angle_beta   90.00
_cell.angle_gamma   90.00
#
_symmetry.space_group_name_H-M   'P 1'
#
loop_
_entity.id
_entity.type
_entity.pdbx_description
1 polymer ?
#
loop_
_entity_poly.entity_id
_entity_poly.type
_entity_poly.pdbx_seq_one_letter_code
_entity_poly.pdbx_strand_id
1 'polypeptide(L)'
;MKKIVGSVVICIFSLVFISWGITGHRTIADIAERHLNAGAKAAVTELLDGQSMADASTWADEIRNQGAYRKTSSWHFLNLPLGLNHEEFVRTVTTMSNSNVYNEILKTETILKDKTASKDQKTEALKFLIHFVGDIHQPMHVSRAEDKGGNTIQVNFNGKGTNLHSLWDTKLIERQGMSDQQLAAQYDHIGQQKIKAWESTPAIDWAWESYQISSRLYAEVDQMRGRTISDNYYQQHMPTIEERIEQGGIRLAAVLNEVFGNYKTSNSNRVPTKAENQNIICDKVYDGRYFASSGMTLLNLGAAYPNQKLTVVIHKKIGQQFGDNPAEYFRGKRICVRGVQQMYNGKPEIVIKDASQISLEK
;
A
#
# COMPACT_ATOMS: atom_id res chain seq x y z
N MET A 1 9.86 43.60 -39.05
CA MET A 1 8.90 43.17 -38.00
C MET A 1 9.24 41.75 -37.57
N LYS A 2 9.73 41.56 -36.35
CA LYS A 2 10.19 40.27 -35.83
C LYS A 2 8.98 39.36 -35.57
N LYS A 3 8.96 38.16 -36.17
CA LYS A 3 7.95 37.12 -35.94
C LYS A 3 8.21 36.50 -34.56
N ILE A 4 7.28 36.70 -33.62
CA ILE A 4 7.31 36.02 -32.33
C ILE A 4 6.63 34.66 -32.53
N VAL A 5 7.43 33.60 -32.55
CA VAL A 5 6.95 32.22 -32.48
C VAL A 5 6.71 31.93 -31.00
N GLY A 6 5.44 31.94 -30.59
CA GLY A 6 5.05 31.56 -29.23
C GLY A 6 5.07 30.04 -29.11
N SER A 7 6.03 29.50 -28.36
CA SER A 7 6.03 28.09 -27.96
C SER A 7 4.90 27.86 -26.95
N VAL A 8 3.89 27.11 -27.35
CA VAL A 8 2.87 26.58 -26.44
C VAL A 8 3.52 25.47 -25.63
N VAL A 9 3.85 25.75 -24.36
CA VAL A 9 4.23 24.73 -23.39
C VAL A 9 2.96 24.00 -22.99
N ILE A 10 2.73 22.82 -23.57
CA ILE A 10 1.70 21.90 -23.10
C ILE A 10 2.24 21.28 -21.81
N CYS A 11 1.84 21.84 -20.67
CA CYS A 11 1.99 21.17 -19.38
C CYS A 11 1.08 19.93 -19.37
N ILE A 12 1.65 18.79 -19.71
CA ILE A 12 1.04 17.49 -19.44
C ILE A 12 1.08 17.31 -17.93
N PHE A 13 0.04 17.77 -17.24
CA PHE A 13 -0.25 17.27 -15.90
C PHE A 13 -0.61 15.80 -16.09
N SER A 14 0.30 14.92 -15.71
CA SER A 14 -0.03 13.51 -15.48
C SER A 14 -1.14 13.49 -14.44
N LEU A 15 -2.37 13.27 -14.88
CA LEU A 15 -3.47 12.90 -14.00
C LEU A 15 -3.02 11.61 -13.33
N VAL A 16 -2.56 11.74 -12.09
CA VAL A 16 -2.23 10.60 -11.26
C VAL A 16 -3.60 10.02 -10.89
N PHE A 17 -4.00 8.96 -11.58
CA PHE A 17 -5.20 8.15 -11.32
C PHE A 17 -5.12 7.44 -9.96
N ILE A 18 -4.64 8.10 -8.90
CA ILE A 18 -4.47 7.44 -7.60
C ILE A 18 -5.86 6.91 -7.22
N SER A 19 -5.97 5.63 -6.87
CA SER A 19 -7.12 5.22 -6.06
C SER A 19 -7.00 5.79 -4.67
N TRP A 20 -7.95 5.54 -3.75
CA TRP A 20 -8.10 6.26 -2.47
C TRP A 20 -6.83 7.03 -2.09
N GLY A 21 -6.72 8.31 -2.50
CA GLY A 21 -5.42 8.97 -2.54
C GLY A 21 -4.67 8.78 -1.24
N ILE A 22 -3.36 8.48 -1.28
CA ILE A 22 -2.43 8.15 -0.18
C ILE A 22 -3.06 7.96 1.21
N THR A 23 -3.60 9.02 1.82
CA THR A 23 -4.35 8.99 3.08
C THR A 23 -5.38 7.85 3.18
N GLY A 24 -6.23 7.64 2.16
CA GLY A 24 -7.27 6.61 2.21
C GLY A 24 -6.67 5.20 2.21
N HIS A 25 -5.74 4.90 1.29
CA HIS A 25 -5.02 3.62 1.28
C HIS A 25 -4.30 3.30 2.60
N ARG A 26 -3.59 4.29 3.13
CA ARG A 26 -2.86 4.13 4.39
C ARG A 26 -3.81 3.90 5.57
N THR A 27 -4.96 4.61 5.59
CA THR A 27 -6.00 4.41 6.60
C THR A 27 -6.56 2.98 6.53
N ILE A 28 -6.90 2.49 5.33
CA ILE A 28 -7.38 1.12 5.12
C ILE A 28 -6.35 0.10 5.63
N ALA A 29 -5.09 0.30 5.31
CA ALA A 29 -4.00 -0.58 5.73
C ALA A 29 -3.77 -0.55 7.26
N ASP A 30 -3.84 0.63 7.89
CA ASP A 30 -3.73 0.78 9.34
C ASP A 30 -4.89 0.11 10.08
N ILE A 31 -6.13 0.22 9.56
CA ILE A 31 -7.28 -0.52 10.09
C ILE A 31 -7.02 -2.02 9.94
N ALA A 32 -6.65 -2.49 8.74
CA ALA A 32 -6.41 -3.90 8.50
C ALA A 32 -5.36 -4.50 9.45
N GLU A 33 -4.25 -3.79 9.70
CA GLU A 33 -3.17 -4.25 10.57
C GLU A 33 -3.62 -4.50 12.03
N ARG A 34 -4.60 -3.73 12.52
CA ARG A 34 -5.19 -3.90 13.87
C ARG A 34 -6.04 -5.15 14.02
N HIS A 35 -6.60 -5.64 12.91
CA HIS A 35 -7.49 -6.80 12.87
C HIS A 35 -6.78 -8.09 12.40
N LEU A 36 -5.46 -8.05 12.18
CA LEU A 36 -4.69 -9.25 11.86
C LEU A 36 -4.55 -10.19 13.07
N ASN A 37 -4.76 -11.48 12.83
CA ASN A 37 -4.37 -12.52 13.77
C ASN A 37 -2.83 -12.69 13.78
N ALA A 38 -2.31 -13.42 14.77
CA ALA A 38 -0.87 -13.56 14.97
C ALA A 38 -0.14 -14.19 13.77
N GLY A 39 -0.76 -15.16 13.08
CA GLY A 39 -0.18 -15.80 11.90
C GLY A 39 -0.07 -14.84 10.73
N ALA A 40 -1.16 -14.12 10.44
CA ALA A 40 -1.19 -13.11 9.39
C ALA A 40 -0.23 -11.96 9.65
N LYS A 41 -0.18 -11.46 10.89
CA LYS A 41 0.77 -10.42 11.27
C LYS A 41 2.22 -10.84 11.07
N ALA A 42 2.56 -12.08 11.44
CA ALA A 42 3.90 -12.63 11.23
C ALA A 42 4.25 -12.76 9.75
N ALA A 43 3.34 -13.32 8.94
CA ALA A 43 3.54 -13.49 7.51
C ALA A 43 3.71 -12.14 6.79
N VAL A 44 2.83 -11.18 7.07
CA VAL A 44 2.90 -9.82 6.49
C VAL A 44 4.22 -9.15 6.86
N THR A 45 4.63 -9.22 8.12
CA THR A 45 5.91 -8.64 8.57
C THR A 45 7.10 -9.25 7.83
N GLU A 46 7.10 -10.57 7.64
CA GLU A 46 8.17 -11.28 6.93
C GLU A 46 8.20 -10.96 5.42
N LEU A 47 7.03 -10.94 4.77
CA LEU A 47 6.92 -10.65 3.34
C LEU A 47 7.25 -9.19 3.04
N LEU A 48 6.88 -8.26 3.91
CA LEU A 48 7.18 -6.83 3.72
C LEU A 48 8.58 -6.42 4.23
N ASP A 49 9.40 -7.37 4.72
CA ASP A 49 10.72 -7.09 5.29
C ASP A 49 10.68 -5.98 6.37
N GLY A 50 9.62 -5.97 7.18
CA GLY A 50 9.39 -4.97 8.23
C GLY A 50 8.88 -3.60 7.75
N GLN A 51 8.65 -3.40 6.44
CA GLN A 51 7.88 -2.25 5.94
C GLN A 51 6.45 -2.30 6.49
N SER A 52 5.89 -1.14 6.87
CA SER A 52 4.51 -1.06 7.37
C SER A 52 3.50 -1.35 6.25
N MET A 53 2.31 -1.87 6.59
CA MET A 53 1.24 -2.05 5.60
C MET A 53 0.81 -0.71 5.00
N ALA A 54 0.78 0.37 5.79
CA ALA A 54 0.48 1.71 5.30
C ALA A 54 1.47 2.16 4.23
N ASP A 55 2.78 1.99 4.42
CA ASP A 55 3.77 2.34 3.39
C ASP A 55 3.70 1.40 2.16
N ALA A 56 3.34 0.13 2.36
CA ALA A 56 3.15 -0.80 1.26
C ALA A 56 1.89 -0.47 0.42
N SER A 57 0.88 0.13 1.04
CA SER A 57 -0.44 0.38 0.44
C SER A 57 -0.41 1.34 -0.75
N THR A 58 0.58 2.22 -0.86
CA THR A 58 0.69 3.19 -1.96
C THR A 58 1.58 2.71 -3.11
N TRP A 59 2.30 1.60 -2.90
CA TRP A 59 3.34 1.12 -3.82
C TRP A 59 2.83 0.87 -5.24
N ALA A 60 1.63 0.28 -5.39
CA ALA A 60 1.09 -0.06 -6.71
C ALA A 60 0.89 1.19 -7.61
N ASP A 61 0.44 2.30 -7.02
CA ASP A 61 0.28 3.57 -7.73
C ASP A 61 1.60 4.28 -8.04
N GLU A 62 2.61 4.12 -7.17
CA GLU A 62 3.95 4.67 -7.38
C GLU A 62 4.65 4.01 -8.58
N ILE A 63 4.44 2.70 -8.78
CA ILE A 63 5.14 1.90 -9.79
C ILE A 63 4.38 1.73 -11.10
N ARG A 64 3.06 1.92 -11.15
CA ARG A 64 2.24 1.65 -12.35
C ARG A 64 2.70 2.38 -13.62
N ASN A 65 3.35 3.54 -13.52
CA ASN A 65 3.82 4.28 -14.71
C ASN A 65 5.23 3.85 -15.19
N GLN A 66 5.82 2.84 -14.53
CA GLN A 66 7.21 2.45 -14.70
C GLN A 66 7.34 1.12 -15.46
N GLY A 67 8.16 1.11 -16.51
CA GLY A 67 8.59 -0.12 -17.19
C GLY A 67 7.48 -1.11 -17.52
N ALA A 68 7.62 -2.34 -17.03
CA ALA A 68 6.69 -3.45 -17.24
C ALA A 68 5.37 -3.29 -16.49
N TYR A 69 5.27 -2.36 -15.53
CA TYR A 69 4.07 -2.14 -14.73
C TYR A 69 3.05 -1.21 -15.38
N ARG A 70 3.34 -0.59 -16.54
CA ARG A 70 2.34 0.21 -17.28
C ARG A 70 1.05 -0.54 -17.59
N LYS A 71 1.17 -1.85 -17.80
CA LYS A 71 0.03 -2.75 -18.02
C LYS A 71 -0.88 -2.92 -16.80
N THR A 72 -0.43 -2.56 -15.60
CA THR A 72 -1.24 -2.68 -14.38
C THR A 72 -2.24 -1.56 -14.21
N SER A 73 -2.21 -0.52 -15.06
CA SER A 73 -3.12 0.63 -14.94
C SER A 73 -4.59 0.22 -14.92
N SER A 74 -5.00 -0.78 -15.72
CA SER A 74 -6.40 -1.26 -15.74
C SER A 74 -6.75 -2.13 -14.53
N TRP A 75 -5.77 -2.56 -13.74
CA TRP A 75 -5.97 -3.43 -12.58
C TRP A 75 -6.60 -2.69 -11.41
N HIS A 76 -6.62 -1.36 -11.44
CA HIS A 76 -7.08 -0.52 -10.32
C HIS A 76 -8.60 -0.26 -10.33
N PHE A 77 -9.34 -0.65 -11.37
CA PHE A 77 -10.75 -0.28 -11.48
C PHE A 77 -11.57 -1.28 -12.30
N LEU A 78 -12.89 -1.09 -12.25
CA LEU A 78 -13.91 -1.72 -13.08
C LEU A 78 -14.69 -0.61 -13.82
N ASN A 79 -14.71 -0.72 -15.14
CA ASN A 79 -15.49 0.15 -16.02
C ASN A 79 -16.70 -0.63 -16.54
N LEU A 80 -17.90 -0.19 -16.17
CA LEU A 80 -19.16 -0.92 -16.38
C LEU A 80 -20.25 0.01 -16.93
N PRO A 81 -21.22 -0.47 -17.71
CA PRO A 81 -22.40 0.32 -18.03
C PRO A 81 -23.21 0.60 -16.75
N LEU A 82 -23.99 1.69 -16.72
CA LEU A 82 -24.93 1.97 -15.62
C LEU A 82 -26.22 1.13 -15.74
N GLY A 83 -26.93 0.98 -14.62
CA GLY A 83 -28.27 0.39 -14.58
C GLY A 83 -28.31 -1.13 -14.56
N LEU A 84 -27.16 -1.80 -14.38
CA LEU A 84 -27.14 -3.25 -14.19
C LEU A 84 -27.84 -3.63 -12.88
N ASN A 85 -28.68 -4.67 -12.94
CA ASN A 85 -29.07 -5.36 -11.72
C ASN A 85 -27.92 -6.26 -11.21
N HIS A 86 -28.07 -6.87 -10.02
CA HIS A 86 -27.00 -7.66 -9.40
C HIS A 86 -26.56 -8.86 -10.26
N GLU A 87 -27.50 -9.60 -10.85
CA GLU A 87 -27.17 -10.76 -11.70
C GLU A 87 -26.40 -10.33 -12.95
N GLU A 88 -26.84 -9.25 -13.60
CA GLU A 88 -26.16 -8.68 -14.76
C GLU A 88 -24.78 -8.14 -14.40
N PHE A 89 -24.64 -7.51 -13.24
CA PHE A 89 -23.36 -7.03 -12.72
C PHE A 89 -22.39 -8.19 -12.51
N VAL A 90 -22.80 -9.22 -11.75
CA VAL A 90 -21.97 -10.40 -11.48
C VAL A 90 -21.55 -11.05 -12.78
N ARG A 91 -22.50 -11.29 -13.71
CA ARG A 91 -22.21 -11.88 -15.02
C ARG A 91 -21.24 -11.01 -15.82
N THR A 92 -21.41 -9.70 -15.81
CA THR A 92 -20.54 -8.79 -16.55
C THR A 92 -19.13 -8.86 -15.99
N VAL A 93 -18.94 -8.63 -14.68
CA VAL A 93 -17.61 -8.60 -14.04
C VAL A 93 -16.89 -9.95 -14.18
N THR A 94 -17.58 -11.06 -13.93
CA THR A 94 -16.96 -12.40 -13.94
C THR A 94 -16.61 -12.91 -15.34
N THR A 95 -17.16 -12.32 -16.41
CA THR A 95 -16.85 -12.69 -17.80
C THR A 95 -15.91 -11.72 -18.50
N MET A 96 -15.45 -10.66 -17.83
CA MET A 96 -14.45 -9.73 -18.39
C MET A 96 -13.12 -10.45 -18.62
N SER A 97 -12.64 -10.43 -19.87
CA SER A 97 -11.35 -11.01 -20.26
C SER A 97 -10.14 -10.14 -19.89
N ASN A 98 -10.35 -8.83 -19.72
CA ASN A 98 -9.30 -7.89 -19.32
C ASN A 98 -9.08 -7.91 -17.80
N SER A 99 -7.81 -7.82 -17.38
CA SER A 99 -7.47 -7.62 -15.97
C SER A 99 -8.10 -6.34 -15.42
N ASN A 100 -8.74 -6.50 -14.27
CA ASN A 100 -9.44 -5.47 -13.50
C ASN A 100 -9.26 -5.76 -12.00
N VAL A 101 -9.69 -4.82 -11.15
CA VAL A 101 -9.47 -4.92 -9.70
C VAL A 101 -10.01 -6.20 -9.07
N TYR A 102 -11.18 -6.66 -9.50
CA TYR A 102 -11.76 -7.90 -8.98
C TYR A 102 -10.92 -9.13 -9.36
N ASN A 103 -10.55 -9.27 -10.64
CA ASN A 103 -9.76 -10.40 -11.11
C ASN A 103 -8.35 -10.42 -10.49
N GLU A 104 -7.74 -9.24 -10.29
CA GLU A 104 -6.39 -9.15 -9.72
C GLU A 104 -6.38 -9.35 -8.19
N ILE A 105 -7.46 -9.05 -7.46
CA ILE A 105 -7.64 -9.49 -6.07
C ILE A 105 -7.62 -11.03 -6.01
N LEU A 106 -8.45 -11.71 -6.80
CA LEU A 106 -8.50 -13.18 -6.80
C LEU A 106 -7.16 -13.83 -7.18
N LYS A 107 -6.44 -13.22 -8.13
CA LYS A 107 -5.13 -13.68 -8.57
C LYS A 107 -4.05 -13.47 -7.51
N THR A 108 -4.03 -12.32 -6.84
CA THR A 108 -3.09 -12.08 -5.73
C THR A 108 -3.34 -13.03 -4.56
N GLU A 109 -4.60 -13.27 -4.19
CA GLU A 109 -4.96 -14.29 -3.20
C GLU A 109 -4.44 -15.69 -3.59
N THR A 110 -4.62 -16.08 -4.86
CA THR A 110 -4.13 -17.36 -5.38
C THR A 110 -2.61 -17.48 -5.23
N ILE A 111 -1.85 -16.43 -5.58
CA ILE A 111 -0.38 -16.40 -5.44
C ILE A 111 0.04 -16.48 -3.97
N LEU A 112 -0.67 -15.80 -3.07
CA LEU A 112 -0.34 -15.80 -1.64
C LEU A 112 -0.60 -17.18 -1.01
N LYS A 113 -1.67 -17.87 -1.43
CA LYS A 113 -2.03 -19.24 -1.02
C LYS A 113 -1.11 -20.31 -1.62
N ASP A 114 -0.49 -20.04 -2.77
CA ASP A 114 0.42 -20.99 -3.44
C ASP A 114 1.69 -21.25 -2.61
N LYS A 115 1.96 -22.50 -2.28
CA LYS A 115 3.15 -22.91 -1.50
C LYS A 115 4.44 -22.93 -2.33
N THR A 116 4.32 -22.90 -3.65
CA THR A 116 5.45 -22.95 -4.60
C THR A 116 5.90 -21.57 -5.05
N ALA A 117 5.05 -20.54 -4.88
CA ALA A 117 5.39 -19.16 -5.17
C ALA A 117 6.57 -18.67 -4.31
N SER A 118 7.51 -17.97 -4.94
CA SER A 118 8.68 -17.41 -4.27
C SER A 118 8.29 -16.29 -3.29
N LYS A 119 9.20 -15.96 -2.36
CA LYS A 119 9.00 -14.82 -1.45
C LYS A 119 8.73 -13.54 -2.22
N ASP A 120 9.46 -13.27 -3.31
CA ASP A 120 9.30 -12.07 -4.12
C ASP A 120 7.92 -12.02 -4.79
N GLN A 121 7.46 -13.14 -5.35
CA GLN A 121 6.12 -13.25 -5.94
C GLN A 121 5.02 -13.00 -4.90
N LYS A 122 5.17 -13.56 -3.69
CA LYS A 122 4.24 -13.31 -2.59
C LYS A 122 4.30 -11.89 -2.07
N THR A 123 5.48 -11.28 -2.03
CA THR A 123 5.66 -9.89 -1.59
C THR A 123 4.99 -8.93 -2.55
N GLU A 124 5.21 -9.12 -3.85
CA GLU A 124 4.54 -8.34 -4.89
C GLU A 124 3.02 -8.53 -4.84
N ALA A 125 2.55 -9.78 -4.74
CA ALA A 125 1.13 -10.09 -4.62
C ALA A 125 0.50 -9.46 -3.36
N LEU A 126 1.21 -9.45 -2.23
CA LEU A 126 0.75 -8.84 -0.98
C LEU A 126 0.59 -7.33 -1.14
N LYS A 127 1.57 -6.65 -1.74
CA LYS A 127 1.50 -5.19 -1.98
C LYS A 127 0.34 -4.83 -2.91
N PHE A 128 0.14 -5.60 -3.97
CA PHE A 128 -1.02 -5.44 -4.85
C PHE A 128 -2.35 -5.70 -4.13
N LEU A 129 -2.45 -6.78 -3.33
CA LEU A 129 -3.66 -7.08 -2.58
C LEU A 129 -4.04 -5.95 -1.60
N ILE A 130 -3.06 -5.45 -0.83
CA ILE A 130 -3.28 -4.33 0.11
C ILE A 130 -3.86 -3.12 -0.63
N HIS A 131 -3.33 -2.81 -1.81
CA HIS A 131 -3.79 -1.69 -2.62
C HIS A 131 -5.18 -1.95 -3.22
N PHE A 132 -5.36 -3.05 -3.94
CA PHE A 132 -6.59 -3.35 -4.68
C PHE A 132 -7.82 -3.55 -3.80
N VAL A 133 -7.65 -4.07 -2.57
CA VAL A 133 -8.76 -4.08 -1.61
C VAL A 133 -9.16 -2.66 -1.21
N GLY A 134 -8.22 -1.72 -1.18
CA GLY A 134 -8.56 -0.30 -1.12
C GLY A 134 -9.38 0.15 -2.33
N ASP A 135 -8.85 -0.07 -3.53
CA ASP A 135 -9.46 0.40 -4.78
C ASP A 135 -10.90 -0.08 -4.96
N ILE A 136 -11.15 -1.36 -4.75
CA ILE A 136 -12.49 -1.94 -4.96
C ILE A 136 -13.53 -1.35 -4.00
N HIS A 137 -13.10 -0.77 -2.87
CA HIS A 137 -13.98 -0.09 -1.91
C HIS A 137 -14.21 1.39 -2.25
N GLN A 138 -13.42 1.98 -3.14
CA GLN A 138 -13.61 3.34 -3.63
C GLN A 138 -14.75 3.35 -4.67
N PRO A 139 -15.89 4.01 -4.41
CA PRO A 139 -17.06 3.93 -5.30
C PRO A 139 -16.76 4.24 -6.78
N MET A 140 -15.97 5.28 -7.03
CA MET A 140 -15.61 5.74 -8.37
C MET A 140 -14.63 4.80 -9.10
N HIS A 141 -14.04 3.81 -8.41
CA HIS A 141 -13.25 2.74 -9.03
C HIS A 141 -14.09 1.57 -9.54
N VAL A 142 -15.37 1.47 -9.15
CA VAL A 142 -16.31 0.51 -9.73
C VAL A 142 -17.48 1.29 -10.31
N SER A 143 -17.29 1.82 -11.51
CA SER A 143 -18.20 2.83 -12.03
C SER A 143 -18.16 2.89 -13.56
N ARG A 144 -18.70 3.96 -14.16
CA ARG A 144 -19.00 4.01 -15.59
C ARG A 144 -17.79 4.31 -16.47
N ALA A 145 -17.76 3.67 -17.63
CA ALA A 145 -16.63 3.74 -18.56
C ALA A 145 -16.54 5.10 -19.27
N GLU A 146 -17.69 5.68 -19.59
CA GLU A 146 -17.87 6.83 -20.50
C GLU A 146 -17.16 8.10 -20.01
N ASP A 147 -17.00 8.23 -18.70
CA ASP A 147 -16.31 9.35 -18.05
C ASP A 147 -15.05 8.96 -17.28
N LYS A 148 -14.55 7.74 -17.56
CA LYS A 148 -13.37 7.16 -16.90
C LYS A 148 -13.53 7.16 -15.39
N GLY A 149 -14.68 6.70 -14.92
CA GLY A 149 -15.03 6.65 -13.51
C GLY A 149 -15.10 8.02 -12.84
N GLY A 150 -15.77 8.97 -13.48
CA GLY A 150 -15.99 10.34 -12.99
C GLY A 150 -14.81 11.30 -13.19
N ASN A 151 -13.70 10.86 -13.79
CA ASN A 151 -12.53 11.71 -14.06
C ASN A 151 -12.86 12.86 -15.03
N THR A 152 -13.81 12.68 -15.95
CA THR A 152 -14.23 13.75 -16.87
C THR A 152 -15.42 14.58 -16.38
N ILE A 153 -16.01 14.24 -15.23
CA ILE A 153 -17.05 15.05 -14.58
C ILE A 153 -16.39 16.13 -13.74
N GLN A 154 -16.34 17.35 -14.25
CA GLN A 154 -15.87 18.51 -13.49
C GLN A 154 -16.88 18.92 -12.40
N VAL A 155 -16.36 19.20 -11.20
CA VAL A 155 -17.12 19.69 -10.04
C VAL A 155 -16.36 20.84 -9.38
N ASN A 156 -17.07 21.70 -8.66
CA ASN A 156 -16.46 22.76 -7.86
C ASN A 156 -16.49 22.37 -6.38
N PHE A 157 -15.33 22.27 -5.74
CA PHE A 157 -15.22 21.98 -4.31
C PHE A 157 -14.50 23.14 -3.62
N ASN A 158 -15.18 23.80 -2.67
CA ASN A 158 -14.65 24.97 -1.94
C ASN A 158 -14.09 26.07 -2.86
N GLY A 159 -14.81 26.36 -3.95
CA GLY A 159 -14.42 27.39 -4.93
C GLY A 159 -13.32 26.94 -5.90
N LYS A 160 -12.80 25.71 -5.79
CA LYS A 160 -11.74 25.17 -6.64
C LYS A 160 -12.28 24.09 -7.57
N GLY A 161 -11.85 24.11 -8.83
CA GLY A 161 -12.16 23.05 -9.79
C GLY A 161 -11.47 21.74 -9.44
N THR A 162 -12.20 20.64 -9.52
CA THR A 162 -11.71 19.25 -9.45
C THR A 162 -12.63 18.38 -10.30
N ASN A 163 -12.46 17.06 -10.26
CA ASN A 163 -13.40 16.11 -10.88
C ASN A 163 -14.05 15.18 -9.82
N LEU A 164 -15.15 14.53 -10.18
CA LEU A 164 -15.91 13.67 -9.26
C LEU A 164 -15.07 12.52 -8.71
N HIS A 165 -14.20 11.94 -9.53
CA HIS A 165 -13.28 10.89 -9.10
C HIS A 165 -12.36 11.41 -7.98
N SER A 166 -11.57 12.44 -8.24
CA SER A 166 -10.65 13.05 -7.27
C SER A 166 -11.35 13.64 -6.03
N LEU A 167 -12.62 14.04 -6.16
CA LEU A 167 -13.43 14.49 -5.04
C LEU A 167 -13.57 13.37 -4.00
N TRP A 168 -14.06 12.20 -4.43
CA TRP A 168 -14.27 11.03 -3.58
C TRP A 168 -12.97 10.40 -3.15
N ASP A 169 -12.03 10.31 -4.08
CA ASP A 169 -10.77 9.64 -3.88
C ASP A 169 -9.89 10.32 -2.82
N THR A 170 -9.89 11.66 -2.80
CA THR A 170 -8.93 12.44 -2.03
C THR A 170 -9.57 13.60 -1.28
N LYS A 171 -10.35 14.45 -1.96
CA LYS A 171 -10.67 15.80 -1.42
C LYS A 171 -11.64 15.79 -0.25
N LEU A 172 -12.60 14.88 -0.23
CA LEU A 172 -13.51 14.74 0.90
C LEU A 172 -12.77 14.23 2.14
N ILE A 173 -11.85 13.27 1.99
CA ILE A 173 -11.04 12.76 3.10
C ILE A 173 -10.11 13.85 3.64
N GLU A 174 -9.32 14.49 2.77
CA GLU A 174 -8.34 15.53 3.15
C GLU A 174 -8.97 16.73 3.85
N ARG A 175 -10.25 17.01 3.59
CA ARG A 175 -10.98 18.10 4.26
C ARG A 175 -11.05 17.94 5.78
N GLN A 176 -10.95 16.72 6.30
CA GLN A 176 -10.91 16.47 7.75
C GLN A 176 -9.61 16.95 8.40
N GLY A 177 -8.52 17.10 7.63
CA GLY A 177 -7.23 17.56 8.14
C GLY A 177 -6.55 16.59 9.11
N MET A 178 -6.92 15.30 9.07
CA MET A 178 -6.40 14.25 9.95
C MET A 178 -5.35 13.39 9.23
N SER A 179 -4.42 12.83 10.00
CA SER A 179 -3.49 11.81 9.50
C SER A 179 -4.19 10.47 9.29
N ASP A 180 -3.56 9.58 8.52
CA ASP A 180 -3.99 8.18 8.32
C ASP A 180 -4.22 7.45 9.66
N GLN A 181 -3.34 7.63 10.66
CA GLN A 181 -3.51 6.98 11.97
C GLN A 181 -4.71 7.55 12.74
N GLN A 182 -4.95 8.87 12.63
CA GLN A 182 -6.09 9.52 13.28
C GLN A 182 -7.40 9.08 12.64
N LEU A 183 -7.47 9.02 11.31
CA LEU A 183 -8.62 8.50 10.57
C LEU A 183 -8.85 7.04 10.92
N ALA A 184 -7.81 6.21 10.94
CA ALA A 184 -7.94 4.80 11.32
C ALA A 184 -8.43 4.67 12.77
N ALA A 185 -7.98 5.52 13.70
CA ALA A 185 -8.48 5.52 15.07
C ALA A 185 -9.93 6.00 15.19
N GLN A 186 -10.35 6.92 14.31
CA GLN A 186 -11.71 7.44 14.28
C GLN A 186 -12.68 6.42 13.67
N TYR A 187 -12.30 5.78 12.56
CA TYR A 187 -13.19 4.94 11.75
C TYR A 187 -13.31 3.50 12.26
N ASP A 188 -12.27 2.98 12.92
CA ASP A 188 -12.23 1.61 13.46
C ASP A 188 -13.01 1.51 14.78
N HIS A 189 -14.33 1.56 14.70
CA HIS A 189 -15.20 1.64 15.88
C HIS A 189 -16.40 0.68 15.86
N ILE A 190 -16.45 -0.24 14.89
CA ILE A 190 -17.63 -1.05 14.69
C ILE A 190 -17.72 -2.30 15.57
N GLY A 191 -18.95 -2.67 15.91
CA GLY A 191 -19.24 -3.82 16.75
C GLY A 191 -18.94 -5.17 16.05
N GLN A 192 -18.60 -6.17 16.86
CA GLN A 192 -18.23 -7.52 16.43
C GLN A 192 -19.23 -8.20 15.48
N GLN A 193 -20.52 -7.89 15.58
CA GLN A 193 -21.54 -8.45 14.69
C GLN A 193 -21.37 -7.97 13.24
N LYS A 194 -21.05 -6.69 13.04
CA LYS A 194 -20.88 -6.12 11.69
C LYS A 194 -19.53 -6.52 11.09
N ILE A 195 -18.49 -6.63 11.92
CA ILE A 195 -17.20 -7.22 11.53
C ILE A 195 -17.41 -8.61 10.91
N LYS A 196 -18.06 -9.53 11.64
CA LYS A 196 -18.33 -10.89 11.13
C LYS A 196 -19.09 -10.91 9.81
N ALA A 197 -20.07 -10.03 9.65
CA ALA A 197 -20.82 -9.93 8.40
C ALA A 197 -19.91 -9.50 7.24
N TRP A 198 -19.08 -8.47 7.46
CA TRP A 198 -18.16 -7.95 6.46
C TRP A 198 -17.04 -8.94 6.10
N GLU A 199 -16.48 -9.65 7.08
CA GLU A 199 -15.46 -10.69 6.87
C GLU A 199 -15.96 -11.82 5.96
N SER A 200 -17.26 -12.13 6.01
CA SER A 200 -17.87 -13.20 5.20
C SER A 200 -18.35 -12.76 3.82
N THR A 201 -18.29 -11.45 3.51
CA THR A 201 -18.79 -10.92 2.24
C THR A 201 -17.80 -11.24 1.11
N PRO A 202 -18.21 -11.86 -0.02
CA PRO A 202 -17.30 -12.15 -1.11
C PRO A 202 -16.88 -10.89 -1.89
N ALA A 203 -15.70 -10.92 -2.51
CA ALA A 203 -15.13 -9.76 -3.21
C ALA A 203 -16.01 -9.17 -4.32
N ILE A 204 -16.85 -10.00 -4.97
CA ILE A 204 -17.79 -9.54 -6.00
C ILE A 204 -18.85 -8.59 -5.43
N ASP A 205 -19.27 -8.83 -4.18
CA ASP A 205 -20.24 -7.99 -3.50
C ASP A 205 -19.59 -6.68 -3.00
N TRP A 206 -18.29 -6.67 -2.73
CA TRP A 206 -17.56 -5.42 -2.44
C TRP A 206 -17.61 -4.48 -3.64
N ALA A 207 -17.40 -5.03 -4.85
CA ALA A 207 -17.51 -4.27 -6.09
C ALA A 207 -18.95 -3.81 -6.33
N TRP A 208 -19.94 -4.68 -6.08
CA TRP A 208 -21.35 -4.34 -6.23
C TRP A 208 -21.76 -3.16 -5.33
N GLU A 209 -21.35 -3.16 -4.06
CA GLU A 209 -21.61 -2.05 -3.15
C GLU A 209 -21.02 -0.73 -3.68
N SER A 210 -19.78 -0.74 -4.17
CA SER A 210 -19.14 0.42 -4.80
C SER A 210 -19.91 0.90 -6.04
N TYR A 211 -20.39 -0.04 -6.87
CA TYR A 211 -21.19 0.25 -8.06
C TYR A 211 -22.56 0.88 -7.73
N GLN A 212 -23.22 0.40 -6.69
CA GLN A 212 -24.47 0.98 -6.20
C GLN A 212 -24.27 2.40 -5.67
N ILE A 213 -23.17 2.65 -4.97
CA ILE A 213 -22.82 3.99 -4.49
C ILE A 213 -22.54 4.90 -5.70
N SER A 214 -21.63 4.52 -6.60
CA SER A 214 -21.27 5.36 -7.75
C SER A 214 -22.46 5.69 -8.65
N SER A 215 -23.38 4.75 -8.86
CA SER A 215 -24.65 4.98 -9.57
C SER A 215 -25.50 6.09 -8.95
N ARG A 216 -25.59 6.15 -7.61
CA ARG A 216 -26.29 7.24 -6.90
C ARG A 216 -25.55 8.57 -7.03
N LEU A 217 -24.22 8.56 -6.96
CA LEU A 217 -23.38 9.76 -7.07
C LEU A 217 -23.53 10.43 -8.44
N TYR A 218 -23.58 9.64 -9.52
CA TYR A 218 -23.85 10.18 -10.85
C TYR A 218 -25.20 10.89 -10.92
N ALA A 219 -26.26 10.23 -10.44
CA ALA A 219 -27.60 10.80 -10.44
C ALA A 219 -27.67 12.10 -9.62
N GLU A 220 -27.00 12.16 -8.47
CA GLU A 220 -26.98 13.33 -7.61
C GLU A 220 -26.24 14.52 -8.25
N VAL A 221 -25.03 14.28 -8.76
CA VAL A 221 -24.18 15.34 -9.34
C VAL A 221 -24.79 15.91 -10.62
N ASP A 222 -25.52 15.11 -11.40
CA ASP A 222 -26.21 15.58 -12.60
C ASP A 222 -27.40 16.52 -12.28
N GLN A 223 -27.96 16.46 -11.07
CA GLN A 223 -29.01 17.38 -10.61
C GLN A 223 -28.45 18.68 -10.01
N MET A 224 -27.14 18.77 -9.77
CA MET A 224 -26.54 19.93 -9.13
C MET A 224 -26.33 21.09 -10.10
N ARG A 225 -26.93 22.24 -9.77
CA ARG A 225 -26.66 23.48 -10.49
C ARG A 225 -25.18 23.84 -10.40
N GLY A 226 -24.51 23.89 -11.55
CA GLY A 226 -23.08 24.20 -11.64
C GLY A 226 -22.16 23.19 -10.94
N ARG A 227 -22.67 21.99 -10.59
CA ARG A 227 -21.91 20.91 -9.92
C ARG A 227 -21.05 21.41 -8.76
N THR A 228 -21.63 22.31 -7.96
CA THR A 228 -20.96 22.87 -6.78
C THR A 228 -21.21 21.97 -5.58
N ILE A 229 -20.13 21.45 -5.01
CA ILE A 229 -20.13 20.59 -3.84
C ILE A 229 -20.30 21.46 -2.60
N SER A 230 -21.44 21.32 -1.93
CA SER A 230 -21.80 22.07 -0.73
C SER A 230 -21.28 21.40 0.54
N ASP A 231 -21.33 22.13 1.65
CA ASP A 231 -21.08 21.54 2.98
C ASP A 231 -22.10 20.46 3.34
N ASN A 232 -23.34 20.59 2.87
CA ASN A 232 -24.36 19.56 3.04
C ASN A 232 -23.99 18.28 2.30
N TYR A 233 -23.48 18.39 1.06
CA TYR A 233 -22.96 17.22 0.33
C TYR A 233 -21.86 16.53 1.12
N TYR A 234 -20.91 17.31 1.63
CA TYR A 234 -19.83 16.77 2.47
C TYR A 234 -20.38 16.02 3.69
N GLN A 235 -21.23 16.66 4.50
CA GLN A 235 -21.81 16.04 5.70
C GLN A 235 -22.62 14.78 5.40
N GLN A 236 -23.37 14.78 4.30
CA GLN A 236 -24.20 13.65 3.90
C GLN A 236 -23.38 12.43 3.45
N HIS A 237 -22.25 12.66 2.77
CA HIS A 237 -21.46 11.58 2.16
C HIS A 237 -20.28 11.10 3.02
N MET A 238 -19.82 11.89 3.99
CA MET A 238 -18.75 11.46 4.89
C MET A 238 -19.04 10.11 5.55
N PRO A 239 -20.24 9.83 6.13
CA PRO A 239 -20.52 8.51 6.69
C PRO A 239 -20.36 7.34 5.70
N THR A 240 -20.61 7.57 4.41
CA THR A 240 -20.37 6.56 3.37
C THR A 240 -18.87 6.35 3.14
N ILE A 241 -18.07 7.42 3.12
CA ILE A 241 -16.61 7.32 3.00
C ILE A 241 -16.00 6.57 4.17
N GLU A 242 -16.40 6.92 5.40
CA GLU A 242 -15.95 6.26 6.63
C GLU A 242 -16.27 4.76 6.58
N GLU A 243 -17.51 4.40 6.22
CA GLU A 243 -17.94 3.01 6.10
C GLU A 243 -17.15 2.25 5.02
N ARG A 244 -16.89 2.85 3.85
CA ARG A 244 -16.12 2.18 2.78
C ARG A 244 -14.66 1.95 3.16
N ILE A 245 -14.03 2.90 3.85
CA ILE A 245 -12.67 2.77 4.36
C ILE A 245 -12.60 1.70 5.44
N GLU A 246 -13.54 1.71 6.39
CA GLU A 246 -13.61 0.71 7.46
C GLU A 246 -13.85 -0.69 6.88
N GLN A 247 -14.80 -0.84 5.95
CA GLN A 247 -15.05 -2.09 5.23
C GLN A 247 -13.80 -2.60 4.51
N GLY A 248 -13.08 -1.72 3.81
CA GLY A 248 -11.82 -2.07 3.15
C GLY A 248 -10.79 -2.61 4.12
N GLY A 249 -10.63 -1.98 5.28
CA GLY A 249 -9.69 -2.43 6.32
C GLY A 249 -10.07 -3.79 6.92
N ILE A 250 -11.33 -3.95 7.33
CA ILE A 250 -11.84 -5.20 7.90
C ILE A 250 -11.76 -6.36 6.90
N ARG A 251 -12.14 -6.13 5.64
CA ARG A 251 -12.11 -7.16 4.59
C ARG A 251 -10.68 -7.51 4.18
N LEU A 252 -9.78 -6.53 4.11
CA LEU A 252 -8.35 -6.81 3.88
C LEU A 252 -7.78 -7.68 5.01
N ALA A 253 -8.08 -7.37 6.27
CA ALA A 253 -7.68 -8.19 7.39
C ALA A 253 -8.26 -9.61 7.31
N ALA A 254 -9.54 -9.74 6.94
CA ALA A 254 -10.20 -11.03 6.76
C ALA A 254 -9.49 -11.92 5.74
N VAL A 255 -9.19 -11.37 4.55
CA VAL A 255 -8.45 -12.09 3.50
C VAL A 255 -7.08 -12.50 3.97
N LEU A 256 -6.31 -11.59 4.58
CA LEU A 256 -4.97 -11.90 5.09
C LEU A 256 -5.02 -12.95 6.22
N ASN A 257 -6.02 -12.88 7.08
CA ASN A 257 -6.26 -13.86 8.15
C ASN A 257 -6.62 -15.23 7.60
N GLU A 258 -7.38 -15.32 6.50
CA GLU A 258 -7.69 -16.59 5.83
C GLU A 258 -6.43 -17.18 5.18
N VAL A 259 -5.70 -16.36 4.43
CA VAL A 259 -4.49 -16.76 3.68
C VAL A 259 -3.38 -17.21 4.63
N PHE A 260 -3.17 -16.49 5.73
CA PHE A 260 -2.01 -16.64 6.61
C PHE A 260 -2.36 -17.04 8.06
N GLY A 261 -3.62 -17.36 8.39
CA GLY A 261 -4.01 -17.65 9.76
C GLY A 261 -3.27 -18.85 10.38
N ASN A 262 -2.90 -19.82 9.53
CA ASN A 262 -2.09 -20.97 9.92
C ASN A 262 -0.59 -20.80 9.62
N TYR A 263 -0.17 -19.58 9.25
CA TYR A 263 1.24 -19.27 9.03
C TYR A 263 1.98 -19.43 10.36
N LYS A 264 2.56 -20.61 10.52
CA LYS A 264 3.56 -20.86 11.54
C LYS A 264 4.82 -20.23 10.98
N THR A 265 5.34 -19.21 11.67
CA THR A 265 6.74 -18.83 11.52
C THR A 265 7.51 -20.14 11.48
N SER A 266 8.17 -20.42 10.35
CA SER A 266 8.90 -21.67 10.20
C SER A 266 9.73 -21.89 11.48
N ASN A 267 9.74 -23.10 12.01
CA ASN A 267 10.69 -23.48 13.07
C ASN A 267 12.16 -23.46 12.56
N SER A 268 12.46 -22.65 11.54
CA SER A 268 13.76 -22.05 11.25
C SER A 268 14.00 -20.76 12.04
N ASN A 269 13.01 -20.24 12.78
CA ASN A 269 13.18 -19.18 13.77
C ASN A 269 12.22 -19.42 14.94
N ARG A 270 12.52 -20.41 15.79
CA ARG A 270 12.27 -20.18 17.21
C ARG A 270 13.01 -18.89 17.54
N VAL A 271 12.30 -17.86 18.01
CA VAL A 271 12.93 -16.88 18.90
C VAL A 271 13.40 -17.70 20.09
N PRO A 272 14.71 -17.90 20.29
CA PRO A 272 15.19 -18.51 21.51
C PRO A 272 14.79 -17.56 22.63
N THR A 273 14.04 -18.07 23.60
CA THR A 273 13.83 -17.39 24.87
C THR A 273 15.18 -16.86 25.35
N LYS A 274 15.29 -15.53 25.48
CA LYS A 274 16.40 -14.75 26.08
C LYS A 274 17.56 -15.63 26.61
N ALA A 275 18.47 -16.08 25.74
CA ALA A 275 19.83 -16.52 26.09
C ALA A 275 20.63 -17.09 24.90
N GLU A 276 20.01 -17.70 23.89
CA GLU A 276 20.76 -18.53 22.92
C GLU A 276 20.78 -17.96 21.49
N ASN A 277 22.00 -17.81 20.94
CA ASN A 277 22.38 -17.43 19.57
C ASN A 277 22.11 -16.00 19.07
N GLN A 278 22.70 -15.01 19.74
CA GLN A 278 23.14 -13.79 19.05
C GLN A 278 24.57 -14.01 18.54
N ASN A 279 24.72 -14.31 17.24
CA ASN A 279 26.04 -14.35 16.62
C ASN A 279 26.62 -12.94 16.63
N ILE A 280 27.80 -12.81 17.25
CA ILE A 280 28.63 -11.61 17.16
C ILE A 280 29.60 -11.86 16.01
N ILE A 281 29.46 -11.09 14.94
CA ILE A 281 30.38 -11.14 13.79
C ILE A 281 31.25 -9.89 13.87
N CYS A 282 32.55 -10.10 14.06
CA CYS A 282 33.53 -9.02 14.08
C CYS A 282 34.37 -9.08 12.81
N ASP A 283 34.32 -8.02 12.01
CA ASP A 283 35.18 -7.89 10.84
C ASP A 283 35.40 -6.41 10.47
N LYS A 284 36.30 -6.17 9.53
CA LYS A 284 36.56 -4.84 8.98
C LYS A 284 35.45 -4.46 8.01
N VAL A 285 35.02 -3.20 8.09
CA VAL A 285 34.17 -2.56 7.08
C VAL A 285 35.05 -2.12 5.91
N TYR A 286 34.91 -2.79 4.77
CA TYR A 286 35.71 -2.51 3.58
C TYR A 286 35.14 -1.34 2.78
N ASP A 287 33.84 -1.35 2.52
CA ASP A 287 33.11 -0.26 1.90
C ASP A 287 31.69 -0.18 2.47
N GLY A 288 30.96 0.85 2.05
CA GLY A 288 29.61 1.08 2.51
C GLY A 288 28.96 2.23 1.75
N ARG A 289 27.63 2.22 1.71
CA ARG A 289 26.84 3.20 0.98
C ARG A 289 25.73 3.76 1.87
N TYR A 290 25.67 5.09 1.94
CA TYR A 290 24.58 5.82 2.54
C TYR A 290 23.60 6.30 1.46
N PHE A 291 22.31 6.08 1.66
CA PHE A 291 21.24 6.45 0.75
C PHE A 291 20.50 7.66 1.31
N ALA A 292 20.86 8.86 0.88
CA ALA A 292 20.29 10.11 1.42
C ALA A 292 18.76 10.20 1.32
N SER A 293 18.15 9.60 0.29
CA SER A 293 16.69 9.60 0.10
C SER A 293 15.93 8.83 1.18
N SER A 294 16.49 7.72 1.67
CA SER A 294 15.86 6.87 2.70
C SER A 294 16.51 6.99 4.08
N GLY A 295 17.70 7.59 4.16
CA GLY A 295 18.55 7.58 5.34
C GLY A 295 19.13 6.19 5.69
N MET A 296 19.01 5.21 4.80
CA MET A 296 19.54 3.87 5.00
C MET A 296 21.05 3.81 4.75
N THR A 297 21.77 3.01 5.52
CA THR A 297 23.19 2.70 5.31
C THR A 297 23.39 1.21 5.12
N LEU A 298 24.25 0.84 4.16
CA LEU A 298 24.79 -0.51 4.01
C LEU A 298 26.29 -0.49 4.30
N LEU A 299 26.77 -1.40 5.15
CA LEU A 299 28.20 -1.61 5.39
C LEU A 299 28.59 -3.02 4.95
N ASN A 300 29.68 -3.17 4.21
CA ASN A 300 30.13 -4.46 3.72
C ASN A 300 31.36 -4.92 4.52
N LEU A 301 31.23 -6.10 5.13
CA LEU A 301 32.24 -6.69 6.00
C LEU A 301 32.99 -7.81 5.29
N GLY A 302 34.29 -7.92 5.60
CA GLY A 302 35.18 -8.98 5.14
C GLY A 302 35.69 -8.86 3.70
N ALA A 303 35.01 -8.09 2.84
CA ALA A 303 35.49 -7.62 1.55
C ALA A 303 34.58 -6.50 1.03
N ALA A 304 35.03 -5.76 0.01
CA ALA A 304 34.21 -4.76 -0.66
C ALA A 304 33.12 -5.40 -1.53
N TYR A 305 32.05 -4.66 -1.84
CA TYR A 305 31.06 -5.11 -2.81
C TYR A 305 31.71 -5.39 -4.19
N PRO A 306 31.32 -6.47 -4.91
CA PRO A 306 30.27 -7.43 -4.60
C PRO A 306 30.73 -8.68 -3.84
N ASN A 307 31.95 -8.72 -3.31
CA ASN A 307 32.54 -9.93 -2.73
C ASN A 307 32.41 -10.00 -1.20
N GLN A 308 31.63 -9.10 -0.60
CA GLN A 308 31.49 -9.01 0.85
C GLN A 308 30.94 -10.31 1.46
N LYS A 309 31.45 -10.65 2.64
CA LYS A 309 30.97 -11.83 3.38
C LYS A 309 29.66 -11.56 4.10
N LEU A 310 29.44 -10.31 4.49
CA LEU A 310 28.26 -9.86 5.21
C LEU A 310 27.94 -8.41 4.86
N THR A 311 26.66 -8.10 4.70
CA THR A 311 26.15 -6.73 4.61
C THR A 311 25.45 -6.34 5.92
N VAL A 312 25.75 -5.18 6.48
CA VAL A 312 25.09 -4.66 7.68
C VAL A 312 24.17 -3.53 7.26
N VAL A 313 22.88 -3.66 7.57
CA VAL A 313 21.84 -2.69 7.19
C VAL A 313 21.49 -1.85 8.40
N ILE A 314 21.59 -0.52 8.27
CA ILE A 314 21.27 0.44 9.32
C ILE A 314 20.21 1.41 8.78
N HIS A 315 19.00 1.39 9.34
CA HIS A 315 17.95 2.32 8.97
C HIS A 315 18.14 3.70 9.61
N LYS A 316 17.52 4.73 9.01
CA LYS A 316 17.70 6.16 9.33
C LYS A 316 17.77 6.48 10.82
N LYS A 317 16.79 6.03 11.61
CA LYS A 317 16.69 6.35 13.05
C LYS A 317 17.90 5.87 13.85
N ILE A 318 18.46 4.72 13.49
CA ILE A 318 19.64 4.14 14.16
C ILE A 318 20.91 4.78 13.57
N GLY A 319 20.94 4.95 12.25
CA GLY A 319 22.06 5.56 11.53
C GLY A 319 22.43 6.94 12.06
N GLN A 320 21.45 7.76 12.40
CA GLN A 320 21.65 9.10 12.98
C GLN A 320 22.52 9.13 14.24
N GLN A 321 22.64 8.02 14.98
CA GLN A 321 23.50 7.92 16.16
C GLN A 321 25.00 7.79 15.80
N PHE A 322 25.30 7.54 14.53
CA PHE A 322 26.66 7.38 14.00
C PHE A 322 27.07 8.55 13.08
N GLY A 323 26.39 9.70 13.20
CA GLY A 323 26.65 10.91 12.42
C GLY A 323 25.89 10.98 11.09
N ASP A 324 26.16 12.04 10.32
CA ASP A 324 25.41 12.38 9.11
C ASP A 324 25.60 11.38 7.96
N ASN A 325 26.72 10.65 7.97
CA ASN A 325 27.00 9.59 7.00
C ASN A 325 27.62 8.37 7.71
N PRO A 326 26.77 7.44 8.17
CA PRO A 326 27.24 6.25 8.88
C PRO A 326 28.17 5.36 8.04
N ALA A 327 28.03 5.37 6.71
CA ALA A 327 28.92 4.62 5.83
C ALA A 327 30.36 5.12 5.92
N GLU A 328 30.56 6.44 5.95
CA GLU A 328 31.87 7.07 6.16
C GLU A 328 32.35 6.84 7.59
N TYR A 329 31.47 7.01 8.58
CA TYR A 329 31.81 6.84 9.98
C TYR A 329 32.43 5.47 10.28
N PHE A 330 31.93 4.40 9.66
CA PHE A 330 32.43 3.04 9.89
C PHE A 330 33.50 2.59 8.89
N ARG A 331 33.75 3.32 7.80
CA ARG A 331 34.68 2.87 6.75
C ARG A 331 36.08 2.60 7.30
N GLY A 332 36.61 1.42 6.99
CA GLY A 332 37.94 0.98 7.40
C GLY A 332 38.05 0.54 8.86
N LYS A 333 37.03 0.76 9.69
CA LYS A 333 37.01 0.34 11.09
C LYS A 333 36.69 -1.15 11.20
N ARG A 334 37.21 -1.81 12.24
CA ARG A 334 36.72 -3.11 12.68
C ARG A 334 35.53 -2.92 13.60
N ILE A 335 34.45 -3.61 13.30
CA ILE A 335 33.21 -3.53 14.07
C ILE A 335 32.77 -4.94 14.44
N CYS A 336 32.18 -5.06 15.62
CA CYS A 336 31.44 -6.25 16.04
C CYS A 336 29.95 -5.96 15.92
N VAL A 337 29.26 -6.80 15.16
CA VAL A 337 27.83 -6.71 14.91
C VAL A 337 27.13 -7.89 15.54
N ARG A 338 26.16 -7.60 16.40
CA ARG A 338 25.34 -8.58 17.11
C ARG A 338 23.96 -8.63 16.48
N GLY A 339 23.57 -9.74 15.88
CA GLY A 339 22.25 -9.84 15.27
C GLY A 339 21.98 -11.20 14.66
N VAL A 340 20.79 -11.33 14.09
CA VAL A 340 20.42 -12.51 13.32
C VAL A 340 20.90 -12.28 11.89
N GLN A 341 21.74 -13.18 11.39
CA GLN A 341 22.14 -13.19 9.99
C GLN A 341 20.99 -13.76 9.14
N GLN A 342 20.57 -13.01 8.13
CA GLN A 342 19.58 -13.39 7.14
C GLN A 342 20.17 -13.35 5.72
N MET A 343 19.48 -13.89 4.73
CA MET A 343 19.92 -13.86 3.32
C MET A 343 19.05 -12.87 2.54
N TYR A 344 19.69 -11.98 1.78
CA TYR A 344 19.04 -11.03 0.87
C TYR A 344 19.76 -11.05 -0.48
N ASN A 345 19.02 -11.29 -1.57
CA ASN A 345 19.57 -11.47 -2.92
C ASN A 345 20.78 -12.42 -2.98
N GLY A 346 20.70 -13.54 -2.26
CA GLY A 346 21.75 -14.55 -2.21
C GLY A 346 22.99 -14.16 -1.39
N LYS A 347 22.99 -13.03 -0.67
CA LYS A 347 24.09 -12.60 0.20
C LYS A 347 23.68 -12.54 1.67
N PRO A 348 24.58 -12.87 2.60
CA PRO A 348 24.33 -12.69 4.03
C PRO A 348 24.20 -11.22 4.41
N GLU A 349 23.25 -10.91 5.28
CA GLU A 349 23.11 -9.61 5.91
C GLU A 349 22.66 -9.68 7.38
N ILE A 350 22.93 -8.62 8.15
CA ILE A 350 22.36 -8.37 9.47
C ILE A 350 21.67 -7.00 9.43
N VAL A 351 20.38 -6.97 9.75
CA VAL A 351 19.62 -5.72 9.94
C VAL A 351 19.70 -5.29 11.40
N ILE A 352 20.17 -4.07 11.61
CA ILE A 352 20.36 -3.47 12.93
C ILE A 352 19.04 -2.89 13.41
N LYS A 353 18.61 -3.30 14.61
CA LYS A 353 17.36 -2.88 15.26
C LYS A 353 17.60 -1.92 16.42
N ASP A 354 18.80 -1.95 17.01
CA ASP A 354 19.25 -1.08 18.09
C ASP A 354 20.74 -0.73 17.92
N ALA A 355 21.14 0.50 18.26
CA ALA A 355 22.52 0.95 18.08
C ALA A 355 23.54 0.16 18.91
N SER A 356 23.14 -0.40 20.06
CA SER A 356 23.99 -1.26 20.90
C SER A 356 24.41 -2.57 20.22
N GLN A 357 23.77 -2.94 19.11
CA GLN A 357 24.15 -4.09 18.31
C GLN A 357 25.42 -3.87 17.49
N ILE A 358 25.91 -2.64 17.37
CA ILE A 358 27.17 -2.33 16.69
C ILE A 358 28.14 -1.75 17.71
N SER A 359 29.34 -2.30 17.78
CA SER A 359 30.44 -1.75 18.59
C SER A 359 31.71 -1.66 17.76
N LEU A 360 32.52 -0.63 18.02
CA LEU A 360 33.87 -0.55 17.46
C LEU A 360 34.76 -1.50 18.24
N GLU A 361 35.51 -2.34 17.52
CA GLU A 361 36.61 -3.10 18.11
C GLU A 361 37.77 -2.12 18.35
N LYS A 362 38.32 -2.13 19.57
CA LYS A 362 39.40 -1.21 19.98
C LYS A 362 40.74 -1.61 19.38
#